data_AF-A0A0G0RLZ1-F1
#
_entry.id   AF-A0A0G0RLZ1-F1
#
_cell.length_a   1.000
_cell.length_b   1.000
_cell.length_c   1.000
_cell.angle_alpha   90.00
_cell.angle_beta   90.00
_cell.angle_gamma   90.00
#
_symmetry.space_group_name_H-M   'P 1'
#
loop_
_entity.id
_entity.type
_entity.pdbx_description
1 polymer ?
#
loop_
_entity_poly.entity_id
_entity_poly.type
_entity_poly.pdbx_seq_one_letter_code
_entity_poly.pdbx_strand_id
1 'polypeptide(L)'
;MDLLFSIANAQGTTNTVGYTFYQLLYNIEYFILNPIIYLIFGLALLLFLYGVFEFIKKSDDPDERKKGGQHMLWGIIGMAIM
;
A
#
# COMPACT_ATOMS: atom_id res chain seq x y z
N MET A 1 -51.97 5.78 -3.79
CA MET A 1 -50.80 5.95 -4.67
C MET A 1 -49.79 6.92 -4.07
N ASP A 2 -50.22 8.04 -3.47
CA ASP A 2 -49.31 9.00 -2.82
C ASP A 2 -48.55 8.44 -1.59
N LEU A 3 -49.19 7.55 -0.82
CA LEU A 3 -48.55 6.88 0.32
C LEU A 3 -47.43 5.92 -0.09
N LEU A 4 -47.53 5.31 -1.29
CA LEU A 4 -46.51 4.40 -1.83
C LEU A 4 -45.29 5.20 -2.37
N PHE A 5 -45.52 6.41 -2.90
CA PHE A 5 -44.45 7.34 -3.26
C PHE A 5 -43.77 7.97 -2.04
N SER A 6 -44.49 8.19 -0.94
CA SER A 6 -43.91 8.69 0.31
C SER A 6 -42.98 7.67 0.98
N ILE A 7 -43.36 6.39 1.03
CA ILE A 7 -42.48 5.32 1.54
C ILE A 7 -41.30 5.00 0.60
N ALA A 8 -41.48 5.12 -0.72
CA ALA A 8 -40.39 4.96 -1.69
C ALA A 8 -39.31 6.05 -1.55
N ASN A 9 -39.71 7.28 -1.20
CA ASN A 9 -38.78 8.37 -0.90
C ASN A 9 -38.25 8.33 0.55
N ALA A 10 -39.00 7.75 1.50
CA ALA A 10 -38.53 7.56 2.88
C ALA A 10 -37.44 6.48 3.01
N GLN A 11 -37.42 5.48 2.11
CA GLN A 11 -36.32 4.50 2.01
C GLN A 11 -35.02 5.11 1.44
N GLY A 12 -35.05 6.34 0.93
CA GLY A 12 -33.85 7.08 0.50
C GLY A 12 -33.08 7.78 1.62
N THR A 13 -33.57 7.77 2.86
CA THR A 13 -32.98 8.54 3.99
C THR A 13 -32.58 7.67 5.18
N THR A 14 -32.84 6.37 5.18
CA THR A 14 -32.36 5.46 6.24
C THR A 14 -30.91 5.01 6.04
N ASN A 15 -30.28 5.41 4.93
CA ASN A 15 -28.93 5.02 4.54
C ASN A 15 -27.91 6.18 4.60
N THR A 16 -28.11 7.19 5.46
CA THR A 16 -27.17 8.34 5.53
C THR A 16 -26.45 8.46 6.86
N VAL A 17 -26.89 7.78 7.92
CA VAL A 17 -26.21 7.83 9.24
C VAL A 17 -25.23 6.67 9.45
N GLY A 18 -25.41 5.56 8.75
CA GLY A 18 -24.50 4.41 8.81
C GLY A 18 -23.32 4.48 7.84
N TYR A 19 -23.31 5.40 6.89
CA TYR A 19 -22.35 5.39 5.78
C TYR A 19 -21.20 6.39 5.97
N THR A 20 -21.33 7.39 6.85
CA THR A 20 -20.34 8.46 6.97
C THR A 20 -19.01 8.00 7.54
N PHE A 21 -19.01 7.19 8.61
CA PHE A 21 -17.78 6.69 9.22
C PHE A 21 -17.07 5.66 8.32
N TYR A 22 -17.81 4.70 7.76
CA TYR A 22 -17.23 3.73 6.81
C TYR A 22 -16.73 4.41 5.53
N GLN A 23 -17.41 5.45 5.04
CA GLN A 23 -16.93 6.25 3.91
C GLN A 23 -15.62 6.99 4.24
N LEU A 24 -15.46 7.52 5.46
CA LEU A 24 -14.21 8.13 5.89
C LEU A 24 -13.06 7.12 5.93
N LEU A 25 -13.30 5.93 6.50
CA LEU A 25 -12.29 4.86 6.53
C LEU A 25 -11.93 4.39 5.12
N TYR A 26 -12.93 4.18 4.26
CA TYR A 26 -12.73 3.78 2.86
C TYR A 26 -11.92 4.82 2.08
N ASN A 27 -12.24 6.10 2.24
CA ASN A 27 -11.50 7.16 1.58
C ASN A 27 -10.05 7.22 2.08
N ILE A 28 -9.80 7.04 3.38
CA ILE A 28 -8.44 7.00 3.92
C ILE A 28 -7.66 5.81 3.35
N GLU A 29 -8.25 4.61 3.36
CA GLU A 29 -7.62 3.42 2.80
C GLU A 29 -7.29 3.60 1.31
N TYR A 30 -8.28 4.02 0.52
CA TYR A 30 -8.14 4.09 -0.92
C TYR A 30 -7.18 5.20 -1.38
N PHE A 31 -7.24 6.38 -0.76
CA PHE A 31 -6.45 7.54 -1.18
C PHE A 31 -5.10 7.66 -0.49
N ILE A 32 -4.90 7.01 0.67
CA ILE A 32 -3.65 7.12 1.44
C ILE A 32 -2.93 5.78 1.50
N LEU A 33 -3.59 4.71 1.97
CA LEU A 33 -2.91 3.42 2.16
C LEU A 33 -2.46 2.80 0.84
N ASN A 34 -3.38 2.65 -0.13
CA ASN A 34 -3.05 2.05 -1.43
C ASN A 34 -1.87 2.71 -2.14
N PRO A 35 -1.84 4.05 -2.35
CA PRO A 35 -0.70 4.69 -3.01
C PRO A 35 0.60 4.58 -2.21
N ILE A 36 0.57 4.65 -0.87
CA ILE A 36 1.78 4.46 -0.04
C ILE A 36 2.33 3.03 -0.18
N ILE A 37 1.45 2.03 -0.24
CA ILE A 37 1.85 0.63 -0.45
C ILE A 37 2.59 0.51 -1.80
N TYR A 38 2.00 1.01 -2.89
CA TYR A 38 2.67 0.97 -4.20
C TYR A 38 4.01 1.73 -4.21
N LEU A 39 4.11 2.84 -3.48
CA LEU A 39 5.33 3.64 -3.39
C LEU A 39 6.44 2.89 -2.65
N ILE A 40 6.12 2.29 -1.50
CA ILE A 40 7.08 1.48 -0.73
C ILE A 40 7.46 0.21 -1.50
N PHE A 41 6.53 -0.43 -2.22
CA PHE A 41 6.85 -1.56 -3.11
C PHE A 41 7.89 -1.18 -4.16
N GLY A 42 7.68 -0.04 -4.84
CA GLY A 42 8.64 0.48 -5.81
C GLY A 42 10.01 0.77 -5.18
N LEU A 43 10.03 1.35 -3.98
CA LEU A 43 11.28 1.58 -3.24
C LEU A 43 11.97 0.26 -2.82
N ALA A 44 11.22 -0.73 -2.35
CA ALA A 44 11.75 -2.04 -1.99
C ALA A 44 12.38 -2.74 -3.19
N LEU A 45 11.73 -2.68 -4.36
CA LEU A 45 12.28 -3.19 -5.62
C LEU A 45 13.58 -2.47 -6.00
N LEU A 46 13.62 -1.14 -5.88
CA LEU A 46 14.82 -0.36 -6.18
C LEU A 46 15.98 -0.71 -5.22
N LEU A 47 15.72 -0.83 -3.92
CA LEU A 47 16.72 -1.24 -2.93
C LEU A 47 17.23 -2.67 -3.19
N PHE A 48 16.33 -3.58 -3.57
CA PHE A 48 16.70 -4.93 -3.97
C PHE A 48 17.64 -4.92 -5.17
N LEU A 49 17.27 -4.22 -6.26
CA LEU A 49 18.10 -4.11 -7.46
C LEU A 49 19.44 -3.42 -7.19
N TYR A 50 19.44 -2.38 -6.35
CA TYR A 50 20.66 -1.71 -5.90
C TYR A 50 21.57 -2.67 -5.11
N GLY A 51 21.00 -3.45 -4.19
CA GLY A 51 21.73 -4.47 -3.44
C GLY A 51 22.35 -5.55 -4.33
N VAL A 52 21.61 -6.04 -5.34
CA VAL A 52 22.12 -6.98 -6.34
C VAL A 52 23.28 -6.37 -7.14
N PHE A 53 23.10 -5.12 -7.61
CA PHE A 53 24.14 -4.42 -8.36
C PHE A 53 25.41 -4.20 -7.53
N GLU A 54 25.28 -3.79 -6.27
CA GLU A 54 26.40 -3.59 -5.35
C GLU A 54 27.10 -4.90 -5.01
N PHE A 55 26.33 -5.97 -4.80
CA PHE A 55 26.84 -7.32 -4.51
C PHE A 55 27.68 -7.88 -5.68
N ILE A 56 27.25 -7.63 -6.92
CA ILE A 56 27.98 -8.07 -8.14
C ILE A 56 29.19 -7.16 -8.41
N LYS A 57 29.04 -5.84 -8.32
CA LYS A 57 30.09 -4.88 -8.70
C LYS A 57 31.26 -4.87 -7.72
N LYS A 58 31.02 -5.09 -6.43
CA LYS A 58 32.04 -5.03 -5.38
C LYS A 58 32.32 -6.40 -4.76
N SER A 59 32.24 -7.46 -5.57
CA SER A 59 32.43 -8.84 -5.10
C SER A 59 33.80 -9.13 -4.49
N ASP A 60 34.82 -8.34 -4.86
CA ASP A 60 36.21 -8.48 -4.37
C ASP A 60 36.42 -7.91 -2.96
N ASP A 61 35.54 -7.02 -2.48
CA ASP A 61 35.64 -6.44 -1.14
C ASP A 61 34.62 -7.09 -0.20
N PRO A 62 35.08 -7.82 0.85
CA PRO A 62 34.18 -8.53 1.77
C PRO A 62 33.25 -7.60 2.57
N ASP A 63 33.63 -6.35 2.84
CA ASP A 63 32.80 -5.40 3.59
C ASP A 63 31.68 -4.83 2.71
N GLU A 64 31.99 -4.55 1.44
CA GLU A 64 31.03 -4.09 0.45
C GLU A 64 30.06 -5.20 0.04
N ARG A 65 30.52 -6.45 -0.01
CA ARG A 65 29.66 -7.64 -0.19
C ARG A 65 28.62 -7.77 0.92
N LYS A 66 29.01 -7.51 2.17
CA LYS A 66 28.09 -7.49 3.31
C LYS A 66 27.05 -6.38 3.18
N LYS A 67 27.46 -5.18 2.75
CA LYS A 67 26.53 -4.06 2.51
C LYS A 67 25.52 -4.36 1.40
N GLY A 68 25.98 -4.84 0.25
CA GLY A 68 25.08 -5.23 -0.86
C GLY A 68 24.08 -6.31 -0.43
N GLY A 69 24.53 -7.30 0.35
CA GLY A 69 23.66 -8.32 0.94
C GLY A 69 22.62 -7.74 1.91
N GLN A 70 22.98 -6.74 2.74
CA GLN A 70 22.02 -6.06 3.62
C GLN A 70 20.97 -5.28 2.83
N HIS A 71 21.36 -4.55 1.79
CA HIS A 71 20.41 -3.83 0.93
C HIS A 71 19.44 -4.79 0.21
N MET A 72 19.95 -5.93 -0.24
CA MET A 72 19.13 -6.99 -0.84
C MET A 72 18.12 -7.56 0.19
N LEU A 73 18.55 -7.77 1.44
CA LEU A 73 17.69 -8.25 2.51
C LEU A 73 16.58 -7.25 2.86
N TRP A 74 16.90 -5.95 2.94
CA TRP A 74 15.89 -4.90 3.13
C TRP A 74 14.87 -4.86 1.99
N GLY A 75 15.32 -5.04 0.75
CA GLY A 75 14.43 -5.16 -0.41
C GLY A 75 13.51 -6.39 -0.32
N ILE A 76 14.05 -7.56 0.04
CA ILE A 76 13.27 -8.80 0.21
C ILE A 76 12.24 -8.67 1.32
N ILE A 77 12.62 -8.11 2.48
CA ILE A 77 11.69 -7.87 3.59
C ILE A 77 10.57 -6.92 3.14
N GLY A 78 10.92 -5.84 2.43
CA GLY A 78 9.95 -4.91 1.87
C GLY A 78 8.96 -5.58 0.91
N MET A 79 9.42 -6.50 0.08
CA MET A 79 8.55 -7.29 -0.83
C MET A 79 7.74 -8.36 -0.11
N ALA A 80 8.22 -8.93 1.01
CA ALA A 80 7.55 -10.00 1.74
C ALA A 80 6.40 -9.51 2.64
N ILE A 81 6.42 -8.23 3.05
CA ILE A 81 5.39 -7.61 3.89
C ILE A 81 4.15 -7.20 3.08
N MET A 82 4.30 -7.00 1.76
CA MET A 82 3.24 -6.56 0.85
C MET A 82 2.54 -7.73 0.19
#